data_AF-A0AB34FQK4-F1
#
_entry.id   AF-A0AB34FQK4-F1
#
_cell.length_a   1.000
_cell.length_b   1.000
_cell.length_c   1.000
_cell.angle_alpha   90.00
_cell.angle_beta   90.00
_cell.angle_gamma   90.00
#
_symmetry.space_group_name_H-M   'P 1'
#
loop_
_entity.id
_entity.type
_entity.pdbx_description
1 polymer ?
#
loop_
_entity_poly.entity_id
_entity_poly.type
_entity_poly.pdbx_seq_one_letter_code
_entity_poly.pdbx_strand_id
1 'polypeptide(L)'
;MHQDHNIPWNTLASNLKFIEDNPRVTPRVTAFYPLDKPNQDKEINFFVKALTKTVQDFAATERAKYPAQFPDLGSWHEAGEALARSHTACPGDGALPGGGSIDVAEAIRGVRSYPEEPENITGLFEADQMAPLLALANRHPDKISGAHRESPGRAYVPCGWIELARHSLRAYILINIIDCFPRAREDGRFKKLEPYRLLVRDLWIGDVDTAGRRHTSFLDPNKGPRQSRYDDFDGLVDIFEDRDKLRDYLSGCFKVLYKYYMLATECGVVAQWDSIVRDTVVYMFIGNLQ
;
A
#
# COMPACT_ATOMS: atom_id res chain seq x y z
N MET A 1 9.14 -15.42 0.20
CA MET A 1 9.07 -14.15 0.96
C MET A 1 9.93 -13.10 0.29
N HIS A 2 9.49 -11.85 0.28
CA HIS A 2 10.24 -10.71 -0.27
C HIS A 2 11.10 -10.06 0.83
N GLN A 3 12.35 -9.69 0.53
CA GLN A 3 13.31 -9.07 1.47
C GLN A 3 13.56 -9.92 2.75
N ASP A 4 13.64 -11.23 2.60
CA ASP A 4 13.87 -12.20 3.69
C ASP A 4 15.18 -12.01 4.47
N HIS A 5 16.20 -11.45 3.83
CA HIS A 5 17.48 -11.10 4.43
C HIS A 5 17.45 -9.79 5.22
N ASN A 6 16.47 -8.90 4.98
CA ASN A 6 16.36 -7.59 5.64
C ASN A 6 15.23 -7.53 6.67
N ILE A 7 14.15 -8.28 6.45
CA ILE A 7 12.94 -8.25 7.28
C ILE A 7 12.79 -9.60 8.01
N PRO A 8 12.69 -9.60 9.35
CA PRO A 8 12.66 -10.84 10.13
C PRO A 8 11.25 -11.49 10.13
N TRP A 9 10.80 -11.92 8.95
CA TRP A 9 9.47 -12.53 8.76
C TRP A 9 9.24 -13.74 9.67
N ASN A 10 10.25 -14.59 9.83
CA ASN A 10 10.19 -15.75 10.70
C ASN A 10 9.98 -15.37 12.18
N THR A 11 10.51 -14.22 12.62
CA THR A 11 10.28 -13.70 13.98
C THR A 11 8.83 -13.26 14.16
N LEU A 12 8.23 -12.58 13.17
CA LEU A 12 6.81 -12.25 13.26
C LEU A 12 5.95 -13.52 13.21
N ALA A 13 6.24 -14.43 12.27
CA ALA A 13 5.50 -15.68 12.12
C ALA A 13 5.60 -16.59 13.36
N SER A 14 6.73 -16.61 14.07
CA SER A 14 6.90 -17.41 15.28
C SER A 14 6.03 -16.93 16.45
N ASN A 15 5.42 -15.75 16.35
CA ASN A 15 4.47 -15.22 17.34
C ASN A 15 3.01 -15.59 17.01
N LEU A 16 2.78 -16.31 15.91
CA LEU A 16 1.45 -16.59 15.40
C LEU A 16 1.17 -18.08 15.30
N LYS A 17 -0.11 -18.42 15.39
CA LYS A 17 -0.64 -19.74 15.09
C LYS A 17 -1.76 -19.63 14.09
N PHE A 18 -1.63 -20.38 13.00
CA PHE A 18 -2.72 -20.61 12.07
C PHE A 18 -3.73 -21.60 12.69
N ILE A 19 -4.99 -21.19 12.78
CA ILE A 19 -6.10 -22.02 13.26
C ILE A 19 -7.24 -21.97 12.24
N GLU A 20 -7.64 -23.14 11.76
CA GLU A 20 -8.82 -23.33 10.91
C GLU A 20 -10.07 -23.48 11.78
N ASP A 21 -11.18 -22.85 11.34
CA ASP A 21 -12.52 -22.95 11.95
C ASP A 21 -12.47 -22.92 13.49
N ASN A 22 -11.86 -21.89 14.08
CA ASN A 22 -11.55 -21.89 15.51
C ASN A 22 -12.83 -22.08 16.37
N PRO A 23 -12.99 -23.21 17.08
CA PRO A 23 -14.21 -23.51 17.82
C PRO A 23 -14.43 -22.60 19.04
N ARG A 24 -13.43 -21.80 19.41
CA ARG A 24 -13.47 -20.87 20.55
C ARG A 24 -14.00 -19.48 20.17
N VAL A 25 -14.24 -19.20 18.89
CA VAL A 25 -14.76 -17.92 18.39
C VAL A 25 -16.11 -18.17 17.72
N THR A 26 -17.07 -17.27 17.93
CA THR A 26 -18.40 -17.32 17.29
C THR A 26 -18.66 -15.97 16.58
N PRO A 27 -18.89 -15.95 15.24
CA PRO A 27 -18.85 -17.11 14.35
C PRO A 27 -17.44 -17.71 14.28
N ARG A 28 -17.35 -19.00 13.95
CA ARG A 28 -16.05 -19.64 13.77
C ARG A 28 -15.36 -19.05 12.55
N VAL A 29 -14.07 -18.75 12.71
CA VAL A 29 -13.26 -18.12 11.66
C VAL A 29 -11.92 -18.84 11.53
N THR A 30 -11.39 -18.85 10.32
CA THR A 30 -10.01 -19.28 10.05
C THR A 30 -9.11 -18.05 10.08
N ALA A 31 -8.08 -18.04 10.93
CA ALA A 31 -7.27 -16.84 11.16
C ALA A 31 -5.88 -17.15 11.74
N PHE A 32 -5.06 -16.10 11.85
CA PHE A 32 -3.87 -16.09 12.69
C PHE A 32 -4.23 -15.58 14.08
N TYR A 33 -3.75 -16.30 15.09
CA TYR A 33 -3.92 -15.97 16.50
C TYR A 33 -2.56 -15.73 17.15
N PRO A 34 -2.45 -14.75 18.07
CA PRO A 34 -1.26 -14.58 18.88
C PRO A 34 -1.01 -15.82 19.75
N LEU A 35 0.25 -16.08 20.08
CA LEU A 35 0.66 -17.20 20.95
C LEU A 35 0.82 -16.81 22.43
N ASP A 36 0.78 -15.52 22.74
CA ASP A 36 0.91 -14.93 24.07
C ASP A 36 2.16 -15.39 24.84
N LYS A 37 3.29 -15.45 24.11
CA LYS A 37 4.58 -15.87 24.67
C LYS A 37 5.21 -14.79 25.57
N PRO A 38 6.04 -15.16 26.57
CA PRO A 38 6.70 -14.22 27.48
C PRO A 38 7.60 -13.11 26.88
N ASN A 39 7.79 -13.04 25.56
CA ASN A 39 8.52 -11.95 24.88
C ASN A 39 7.87 -11.50 23.56
N GLN A 40 6.61 -11.89 23.31
CA GLN A 40 5.94 -11.65 22.04
C GLN A 40 5.96 -10.16 21.63
N ASP A 41 5.66 -9.26 22.55
CA ASP A 41 5.68 -7.83 22.27
C ASP A 41 7.06 -7.32 21.87
N LYS A 42 8.13 -7.84 22.48
CA LYS A 42 9.50 -7.44 22.13
C LYS A 42 9.88 -7.93 20.73
N GLU A 43 9.47 -9.13 20.37
CA GLU A 43 9.71 -9.71 19.05
C GLU A 43 8.91 -9.00 17.96
N ILE A 44 7.64 -8.67 18.22
CA ILE A 44 6.82 -7.84 17.32
C ILE A 44 7.44 -6.44 17.18
N ASN A 45 7.91 -5.84 18.28
CA ASN A 45 8.59 -4.54 18.24
C ASN A 45 9.88 -4.58 17.42
N PHE A 46 10.63 -5.68 17.53
CA PHE A 46 11.83 -5.89 16.73
C PHE A 46 11.49 -5.97 15.23
N PHE A 47 10.46 -6.74 14.86
CA PHE A 47 9.95 -6.79 13.48
C PHE A 47 9.52 -5.42 12.97
N VAL A 48 8.72 -4.68 13.75
CA VAL A 48 8.22 -3.33 13.40
C VAL A 48 9.40 -2.41 13.09
N LYS A 49 10.39 -2.35 13.98
CA LYS A 49 11.59 -1.52 13.80
C LYS A 49 12.41 -1.92 12.57
N ALA A 50 12.58 -3.22 12.33
CA ALA A 50 13.31 -3.71 11.18
C ALA A 50 12.61 -3.35 9.86
N LEU A 51 11.29 -3.52 9.77
CA LEU A 51 10.51 -3.14 8.60
C LEU A 51 10.55 -1.62 8.36
N THR A 52 10.29 -0.81 9.40
CA THR A 52 10.36 0.66 9.30
C THR A 52 11.73 1.12 8.81
N LYS A 53 12.80 0.60 9.41
CA LYS A 53 14.17 0.92 9.00
C LYS A 53 14.44 0.53 7.55
N THR A 54 14.00 -0.65 7.13
CA THR A 54 14.19 -1.10 5.74
C THR A 54 13.46 -0.16 4.77
N VAL A 55 12.22 0.24 5.06
CA VAL A 55 11.48 1.22 4.26
C VAL A 55 12.22 2.57 4.20
N GLN A 56 12.75 3.04 5.32
CA GLN A 56 13.53 4.29 5.40
C GLN A 56 14.82 4.24 4.57
N ASP A 57 15.58 3.16 4.67
CA ASP A 57 16.84 2.99 3.94
C ASP A 57 16.60 2.95 2.42
N PHE A 58 15.54 2.26 1.97
CA PHE A 58 15.13 2.25 0.57
C PHE A 58 14.59 3.61 0.11
N ALA A 59 13.83 4.31 0.97
CA ALA A 59 13.33 5.65 0.67
C ALA A 59 14.48 6.65 0.47
N ALA A 60 15.50 6.60 1.33
CA ALA A 60 16.69 7.44 1.20
C ALA A 60 17.46 7.13 -0.09
N THR A 61 17.62 5.85 -0.41
CA THR A 61 18.29 5.40 -1.65
C THR A 61 17.51 5.84 -2.90
N GLU A 62 16.19 5.72 -2.88
CA GLU A 62 15.32 6.19 -3.97
C GLU A 62 15.37 7.71 -4.10
N ARG A 63 15.31 8.46 -2.99
CA ARG A 63 15.35 9.92 -2.98
C ARG A 63 16.63 10.49 -3.58
N ALA A 64 17.76 9.79 -3.41
CA ALA A 64 19.05 10.16 -3.97
C ALA A 64 19.10 10.11 -5.52
N LYS A 65 18.12 9.46 -6.18
CA LYS A 65 17.98 9.48 -7.65
C LYS A 65 17.44 10.79 -8.19
N TYR A 66 16.90 11.66 -7.33
CA TYR A 66 16.31 12.93 -7.70
C TYR A 66 17.15 14.09 -7.16
N PRO A 67 17.08 15.29 -7.78
CA PRO A 67 17.77 16.48 -7.27
C PRO A 67 17.42 16.75 -5.80
N ALA A 68 18.41 17.16 -5.00
CA ALA A 68 18.18 17.54 -3.60
C ALA A 68 17.23 18.74 -3.51
N GLN A 69 17.32 19.67 -4.48
CA GLN A 69 16.43 20.81 -4.64
C GLN A 69 15.96 20.87 -6.09
N PHE A 70 14.67 21.17 -6.28
CA PHE A 70 14.11 21.39 -7.61
C PHE A 70 14.24 22.87 -8.00
N PRO A 71 14.32 23.17 -9.31
CA PRO A 71 14.28 24.54 -9.81
C PRO A 71 13.08 25.29 -9.23
N ASP A 72 13.24 26.59 -9.03
CA ASP A 72 12.11 27.43 -8.67
C ASP A 72 11.19 27.58 -9.88
N LEU A 73 10.00 27.00 -9.81
CA LEU A 73 8.99 27.06 -10.86
C LEU A 73 7.91 28.12 -10.57
N GLY A 74 8.12 28.96 -9.55
CA GLY A 74 7.21 30.03 -9.17
C GLY A 74 6.05 29.56 -8.28
N SER A 75 4.91 30.23 -8.44
CA SER A 75 3.67 29.90 -7.74
C SER A 75 3.20 28.48 -8.02
N TRP A 76 2.30 27.95 -7.18
CA TRP A 76 1.68 26.63 -7.36
C TRP A 76 1.14 26.43 -8.78
N HIS A 77 0.47 27.46 -9.33
CA HIS A 77 -0.11 27.40 -10.66
C HIS A 77 0.96 27.35 -11.77
N GLU A 78 1.99 28.21 -11.67
CA GLU A 78 3.10 28.25 -12.62
C GLU A 78 3.89 26.93 -12.60
N ALA A 79 4.13 26.37 -11.42
CA ALA A 79 4.82 25.11 -11.24
C ALA A 79 4.10 23.94 -11.90
N GLY A 80 2.79 23.77 -11.63
CA GLY A 80 1.99 22.73 -12.25
C GLY A 80 1.91 22.87 -13.77
N GLU A 81 1.81 24.09 -14.30
CA GLU A 81 1.75 24.34 -15.74
C GLU A 81 3.11 24.15 -16.43
N ALA A 82 4.21 24.54 -15.79
CA ALA A 82 5.56 24.25 -16.29
C ALA A 82 5.82 22.73 -16.37
N LEU A 83 5.46 21.99 -15.32
CA LEU A 83 5.61 20.53 -15.28
C LEU A 83 4.71 19.85 -16.33
N ALA A 84 3.43 20.21 -16.41
CA ALA A 84 2.52 19.62 -17.39
C ALA A 84 2.98 19.86 -18.84
N ARG A 85 3.49 21.05 -19.17
CA ARG A 85 4.07 21.34 -20.50
C ARG A 85 5.28 20.47 -20.80
N SER A 86 6.16 20.26 -19.83
CA SER A 86 7.35 19.43 -20.02
C SER A 86 7.00 17.98 -20.36
N HIS A 87 5.93 17.43 -19.77
CA HIS A 87 5.44 16.09 -20.06
C HIS A 87 4.60 15.99 -21.34
N THR A 88 3.92 17.06 -21.75
CA THR A 88 3.21 17.10 -23.06
C THR A 88 4.19 17.02 -24.23
N ALA A 89 5.41 17.56 -24.06
CA ALA A 89 6.44 17.56 -25.10
C ALA A 89 7.12 16.20 -25.31
N CYS A 90 6.99 15.27 -24.36
CA CYS A 90 7.59 13.92 -24.39
C CYS A 90 6.52 12.85 -24.12
N PRO A 91 5.64 12.54 -25.08
CA PRO A 91 4.62 11.52 -24.91
C PRO A 91 5.26 10.12 -24.80
N GLY A 92 5.02 9.43 -23.67
CA GLY A 92 5.51 8.06 -23.45
C GLY A 92 5.56 7.61 -21.98
N ASP A 93 5.59 8.55 -21.04
CA ASP A 93 5.64 8.24 -19.60
C ASP A 93 4.22 8.26 -19.03
N GLY A 94 3.71 7.12 -18.52
CA GLY A 94 2.34 7.05 -17.98
C GLY A 94 1.75 5.66 -17.79
N ALA A 95 2.50 4.58 -18.08
CA ALA A 95 2.00 3.22 -17.94
C ALA A 95 1.60 2.91 -16.48
N LEU A 96 0.41 2.34 -16.31
CA LEU A 96 -0.11 1.93 -15.01
C LEU A 96 0.13 0.43 -14.74
N PRO A 97 0.29 0.03 -13.46
CA PRO A 97 0.25 -1.37 -13.07
C PRO A 97 -1.11 -2.00 -13.43
N GLY A 98 -1.11 -3.19 -14.04
CA GLY A 98 -2.34 -3.92 -14.39
C GLY A 98 -2.89 -3.65 -15.80
N GLY A 99 -2.20 -2.82 -16.60
CA GLY A 99 -2.61 -2.49 -17.97
C GLY A 99 -3.41 -1.19 -18.03
N GLY A 100 -2.89 -0.21 -18.78
CA GLY A 100 -3.46 1.13 -18.89
C GLY A 100 -2.37 2.20 -18.97
N SER A 101 -2.75 3.42 -19.31
CA SER A 101 -1.87 4.59 -19.27
C SER A 101 -2.65 5.77 -18.70
N ILE A 102 -1.98 6.64 -17.96
CA ILE A 102 -2.48 7.98 -17.68
C ILE A 102 -1.82 8.98 -18.62
N ASP A 103 -2.51 10.09 -18.89
CA ASP A 103 -1.86 11.30 -19.36
C ASP A 103 -1.23 12.00 -18.15
N VAL A 104 0.10 11.94 -18.05
CA VAL A 104 0.84 12.54 -16.94
C VAL A 104 0.68 14.06 -16.90
N ALA A 105 0.58 14.72 -18.06
CA ALA A 105 0.36 16.16 -18.09
C ALA A 105 -1.04 16.50 -17.58
N GLU A 106 -2.07 15.72 -17.94
CA GLU A 106 -3.42 15.87 -17.40
C GLU A 106 -3.45 15.61 -15.89
N ALA A 107 -2.79 14.55 -15.41
CA ALA A 107 -2.72 14.25 -13.98
C ALA A 107 -2.02 15.36 -13.19
N ILE A 108 -0.94 15.95 -13.72
CA ILE A 108 -0.29 17.13 -13.11
C ILE A 108 -1.26 18.33 -13.08
N ARG A 109 -2.02 18.58 -14.15
CA ARG A 109 -3.04 19.64 -14.17
C ARG A 109 -4.17 19.35 -13.16
N GLY A 110 -4.53 18.09 -12.96
CA GLY A 110 -5.44 17.63 -11.92
C GLY A 110 -4.92 18.00 -10.53
N VAL A 111 -3.71 17.56 -10.18
CA VAL A 111 -3.07 17.90 -8.89
C VAL A 111 -3.03 19.41 -8.69
N ARG A 112 -2.64 20.18 -9.71
CA ARG A 112 -2.62 21.65 -9.64
C ARG A 112 -3.99 22.25 -9.34
N SER A 113 -5.03 21.75 -9.99
CA SER A 113 -6.36 22.37 -9.96
C SER A 113 -7.17 21.93 -8.75
N TYR A 114 -6.96 20.70 -8.29
CA TYR A 114 -7.67 20.05 -7.19
C TYR A 114 -6.66 19.28 -6.31
N PRO A 115 -5.74 19.97 -5.60
CA PRO A 115 -4.75 19.32 -4.75
C PRO A 115 -5.34 18.54 -3.57
N GLU A 116 -6.57 18.86 -3.18
CA GLU A 116 -7.38 18.15 -2.17
C GLU A 116 -7.90 16.79 -2.64
N GLU A 117 -7.96 16.55 -3.96
CA GLU A 117 -8.40 15.28 -4.53
C GLU A 117 -7.23 14.28 -4.55
N PRO A 118 -7.21 13.28 -3.65
CA PRO A 118 -6.09 12.36 -3.54
C PRO A 118 -5.87 11.54 -4.80
N GLU A 119 -6.90 11.30 -5.61
CA GLU A 119 -6.87 10.54 -6.86
C GLU A 119 -5.85 11.10 -7.86
N ASN A 120 -5.68 12.43 -7.87
CA ASN A 120 -4.72 13.11 -8.72
C ASN A 120 -3.26 12.79 -8.29
N ILE A 121 -3.00 12.79 -6.97
CA ILE A 121 -1.68 12.45 -6.41
C ILE A 121 -1.39 10.96 -6.59
N THR A 122 -2.37 10.12 -6.28
CA THR A 122 -2.22 8.67 -6.38
C THR A 122 -2.06 8.21 -7.82
N GLY A 123 -2.71 8.85 -8.80
CA GLY A 123 -2.51 8.58 -10.23
C GLY A 123 -1.06 8.76 -10.67
N LEU A 124 -0.44 9.90 -10.34
CA LEU A 124 0.99 10.14 -10.62
C LEU A 124 1.89 9.13 -9.90
N PHE A 125 1.53 8.79 -8.65
CA PHE A 125 2.26 7.82 -7.87
C PHE A 125 2.24 6.41 -8.50
N GLU A 126 1.07 5.96 -8.98
CA GLU A 126 0.91 4.66 -9.65
C GLU A 126 1.66 4.59 -10.97
N ALA A 127 1.69 5.70 -11.73
CA ALA A 127 2.45 5.83 -12.98
C ALA A 127 3.96 6.05 -12.78
N ASP A 128 4.44 5.87 -11.56
CA ASP A 128 5.85 6.02 -11.15
C ASP A 128 6.43 7.44 -11.35
N GLN A 129 5.57 8.46 -11.46
CA GLN A 129 5.94 9.85 -11.72
C GLN A 129 6.30 10.59 -10.43
N MET A 130 7.36 10.12 -9.75
CA MET A 130 7.81 10.76 -8.50
C MET A 130 8.47 12.12 -8.73
N ALA A 131 9.12 12.35 -9.87
CA ALA A 131 9.80 13.61 -10.15
C ALA A 131 8.87 14.84 -10.07
N PRO A 132 7.71 14.88 -10.77
CA PRO A 132 6.79 16.01 -10.64
C PRO A 132 6.18 16.12 -9.23
N LEU A 133 5.87 14.99 -8.56
CA LEU A 133 5.36 15.01 -7.19
C LEU A 133 6.37 15.62 -6.20
N LEU A 134 7.63 15.22 -6.30
CA LEU A 134 8.70 15.76 -5.45
C LEU A 134 8.98 17.24 -5.78
N ALA A 135 8.93 17.63 -7.05
CA ALA A 135 9.09 19.03 -7.45
C ALA A 135 8.01 19.93 -6.83
N LEU A 136 6.75 19.47 -6.86
CA LEU A 136 5.62 20.16 -6.24
C LEU A 136 5.75 20.18 -4.71
N ALA A 137 6.06 19.04 -4.09
CA ALA A 137 6.23 18.91 -2.64
C ALA A 137 7.36 19.78 -2.07
N ASN A 138 8.49 19.89 -2.79
CA ASN A 138 9.66 20.65 -2.34
C ASN A 138 9.37 22.15 -2.17
N ARG A 139 8.39 22.69 -2.91
CA ARG A 139 8.03 24.13 -2.91
C ARG A 139 6.71 24.44 -2.25
N HIS A 140 5.74 23.55 -2.39
CA HIS A 140 4.37 23.72 -1.91
C HIS A 140 3.95 22.50 -1.07
N PRO A 141 4.69 22.18 0.00
CA PRO A 141 4.47 20.96 0.78
C PRO A 141 3.08 20.92 1.43
N ASP A 142 2.50 22.09 1.76
CA ASP A 142 1.16 22.24 2.31
C ASP A 142 0.06 21.78 1.33
N LYS A 143 0.27 21.99 0.02
CA LYS A 143 -0.69 21.60 -1.01
C LYS A 143 -0.78 20.09 -1.16
N ILE A 144 0.36 19.41 -1.15
CA ILE A 144 0.40 17.94 -1.25
C ILE A 144 0.00 17.29 0.08
N SER A 145 0.42 17.86 1.22
CA SER A 145 0.08 17.30 2.53
C SER A 145 -1.37 17.50 2.95
N GLY A 146 -2.08 18.50 2.41
CA GLY A 146 -3.53 18.67 2.62
C GLY A 146 -4.31 17.39 2.34
N ALA A 147 -4.14 16.81 1.15
CA ALA A 147 -4.78 15.56 0.75
C ALA A 147 -4.23 14.28 1.45
N HIS A 148 -3.34 14.40 2.44
CA HIS A 148 -2.72 13.23 3.08
C HIS A 148 -3.72 12.38 3.87
N ARG A 149 -4.56 13.04 4.68
CA ARG A 149 -5.58 12.41 5.54
C ARG A 149 -6.98 12.99 5.33
N GLU A 150 -7.14 13.85 4.32
CA GLU A 150 -8.35 14.65 4.18
C GLU A 150 -9.58 13.78 3.96
N SER A 151 -10.59 14.00 4.81
CA SER A 151 -11.99 13.63 4.57
C SER A 151 -12.88 14.81 4.97
N PRO A 152 -13.01 15.85 4.13
CA PRO A 152 -14.00 16.88 4.38
C PRO A 152 -15.37 16.36 3.91
N GLY A 153 -16.06 15.60 4.78
CA GLY A 153 -17.49 15.31 4.62
C GLY A 153 -17.90 13.86 4.32
N ARG A 154 -16.97 12.90 4.22
CA ARG A 154 -17.30 11.46 4.09
C ARG A 154 -16.94 10.71 5.37
N ALA A 155 -17.73 10.92 6.43
CA ALA A 155 -17.45 10.50 7.82
C ALA A 155 -17.17 8.99 8.08
N TYR A 156 -17.11 8.13 7.06
CA TYR A 156 -16.96 6.69 7.21
C TYR A 156 -16.03 6.01 6.20
N VAL A 157 -15.38 6.75 5.30
CA VAL A 157 -14.48 6.15 4.31
C VAL A 157 -13.05 6.67 4.54
N PRO A 158 -12.09 5.81 4.93
CA PRO A 158 -10.68 6.17 4.90
C PRO A 158 -10.32 6.69 3.50
N CYS A 159 -9.76 7.89 3.42
CA CYS A 159 -9.40 8.52 2.15
C CYS A 159 -8.14 9.36 2.32
N GLY A 160 -7.66 9.90 1.20
CA GLY A 160 -6.35 10.53 1.12
C GLY A 160 -5.30 9.59 0.56
N TRP A 161 -4.17 10.13 0.13
CA TRP A 161 -3.12 9.33 -0.49
C TRP A 161 -2.34 8.44 0.52
N ILE A 162 -2.63 8.54 1.82
CA ILE A 162 -2.18 7.55 2.83
C ILE A 162 -2.70 6.14 2.56
N GLU A 163 -3.86 6.01 1.90
CA GLU A 163 -4.46 4.70 1.64
C GLU A 163 -3.62 3.85 0.68
N LEU A 164 -2.83 4.48 -0.21
CA LEU A 164 -1.80 3.76 -1.00
C LEU A 164 -0.87 2.93 -0.11
N ALA A 165 -0.34 3.57 0.93
CA ALA A 165 0.59 2.93 1.85
C ALA A 165 -0.11 1.91 2.75
N ARG A 166 -1.32 2.21 3.24
CA ARG A 166 -2.07 1.30 4.11
C ARG A 166 -2.45 0.02 3.38
N HIS A 167 -3.03 0.12 2.18
CA HIS A 167 -3.40 -1.04 1.37
C HIS A 167 -2.16 -1.86 0.97
N SER A 168 -1.10 -1.19 0.51
CA SER A 168 0.15 -1.86 0.17
C SER A 168 0.79 -2.54 1.38
N LEU A 169 0.78 -1.92 2.56
CA LEU A 169 1.39 -2.47 3.77
C LEU A 169 0.62 -3.68 4.28
N ARG A 170 -0.71 -3.59 4.33
CA ARG A 170 -1.59 -4.70 4.73
C ARG A 170 -1.37 -5.90 3.82
N ALA A 171 -1.43 -5.70 2.50
CA ALA A 171 -1.19 -6.76 1.53
C ALA A 171 0.23 -7.34 1.67
N TYR A 172 1.24 -6.47 1.78
CA TYR A 172 2.64 -6.86 1.85
C TYR A 172 2.94 -7.71 3.09
N ILE A 173 2.51 -7.28 4.28
CA ILE A 173 2.75 -8.04 5.51
C ILE A 173 1.92 -9.32 5.51
N LEU A 174 0.61 -9.25 5.20
CA LEU A 174 -0.27 -10.41 5.29
C LEU A 174 0.18 -11.54 4.38
N ILE A 175 0.51 -11.25 3.12
CA ILE A 175 0.88 -12.28 2.15
C ILE A 175 2.26 -12.87 2.47
N ASN A 176 3.24 -12.07 2.91
CA ASN A 176 4.51 -12.62 3.39
C ASN A 176 4.33 -13.49 4.64
N ILE A 177 3.40 -13.15 5.53
CA ILE A 177 3.08 -13.99 6.69
C ILE A 177 2.40 -15.28 6.26
N ILE A 178 1.42 -15.26 5.36
CA ILE A 178 0.82 -16.47 4.82
C ILE A 178 1.90 -17.38 4.20
N ASP A 179 2.89 -16.82 3.51
CA ASP A 179 4.00 -17.58 2.92
C ASP A 179 4.82 -18.36 3.97
N CYS A 180 4.89 -17.87 5.21
CA CYS A 180 5.53 -18.53 6.35
C CYS A 180 4.78 -19.77 6.86
N PHE A 181 3.51 -19.96 6.48
CA PHE A 181 2.67 -21.07 6.95
C PHE A 181 2.27 -21.98 5.78
N PRO A 182 3.00 -23.08 5.51
CA PRO A 182 2.67 -24.01 4.43
C PRO A 182 1.21 -24.48 4.45
N ARG A 183 0.70 -24.83 5.65
CA ARG A 183 -0.69 -25.22 5.87
C ARG A 183 -1.72 -24.17 5.46
N ALA A 184 -1.39 -22.88 5.52
CA ALA A 184 -2.28 -21.83 5.07
C ALA A 184 -2.29 -21.72 3.54
N ARG A 185 -1.21 -22.11 2.86
CA ARG A 185 -1.10 -22.07 1.39
C ARG A 185 -1.71 -23.29 0.71
N GLU A 186 -1.61 -24.45 1.35
CA GLU A 186 -2.16 -25.71 0.84
C GLU A 186 -3.64 -25.56 0.44
N ASP A 187 -3.99 -26.06 -0.75
CA ASP A 187 -5.34 -26.07 -1.32
C ASP A 187 -6.06 -24.70 -1.30
N GLY A 188 -5.31 -23.60 -1.36
CA GLY A 188 -5.88 -22.25 -1.33
C GLY A 188 -6.55 -21.87 0.00
N ARG A 189 -6.23 -22.55 1.11
CA ARG A 189 -6.85 -22.31 2.43
C ARG A 189 -6.75 -20.87 2.91
N PHE A 190 -5.73 -20.13 2.47
CA PHE A 190 -5.54 -18.72 2.78
C PHE A 190 -6.72 -17.85 2.33
N LYS A 191 -7.49 -18.25 1.32
CA LYS A 191 -8.70 -17.53 0.88
C LYS A 191 -9.77 -17.49 1.96
N LYS A 192 -9.75 -18.44 2.90
CA LYS A 192 -10.64 -18.51 4.06
C LYS A 192 -10.12 -17.73 5.27
N LEU A 193 -8.87 -17.23 5.23
CA LEU A 193 -8.35 -16.38 6.29
C LEU A 193 -9.16 -15.10 6.36
N GLU A 194 -9.77 -14.84 7.50
CA GLU A 194 -10.57 -13.63 7.69
C GLU A 194 -9.76 -12.34 7.43
N PRO A 195 -8.50 -12.18 7.88
CA PRO A 195 -7.68 -11.03 7.50
C PRO A 195 -7.47 -10.88 5.98
N TYR A 196 -7.42 -11.99 5.24
CA TYR A 196 -7.28 -11.98 3.77
C TYR A 196 -8.59 -11.56 3.11
N ARG A 197 -9.73 -12.07 3.58
CA ARG A 197 -11.05 -11.68 3.10
C ARG A 197 -11.32 -10.20 3.37
N LEU A 198 -10.97 -9.70 4.56
CA LEU A 198 -11.07 -8.29 4.91
C LEU A 198 -10.21 -7.42 4.01
N LEU A 199 -8.96 -7.81 3.76
CA LEU A 199 -8.08 -7.12 2.82
C LEU A 199 -8.69 -7.05 1.41
N VAL A 200 -9.13 -8.19 0.86
CA VAL A 200 -9.73 -8.25 -0.48
C VAL A 200 -10.99 -7.38 -0.55
N ARG A 201 -11.83 -7.45 0.49
CA ARG A 201 -13.05 -6.66 0.59
C ARG A 201 -12.77 -5.16 0.65
N ASP A 202 -11.81 -4.73 1.47
CA ASP A 202 -11.42 -3.31 1.58
C ASP A 202 -10.89 -2.79 0.23
N LEU A 203 -10.09 -3.60 -0.48
CA LEU A 203 -9.57 -3.28 -1.81
C LEU A 203 -10.67 -3.22 -2.90
N TRP A 204 -11.78 -3.93 -2.73
CA TRP A 204 -12.92 -3.92 -3.66
C TRP A 204 -13.98 -2.87 -3.34
N ILE A 205 -14.24 -2.57 -2.06
CA ILE A 205 -15.15 -1.48 -1.66
C ILE A 205 -14.56 -0.14 -2.11
N GLY A 206 -13.23 -0.03 -2.14
CA GLY A 206 -12.49 1.14 -2.60
C GLY A 206 -12.48 1.38 -4.10
N ASP A 207 -13.43 0.86 -4.90
CA ASP A 207 -13.54 1.01 -6.39
C ASP A 207 -13.62 2.47 -6.89
N VAL A 208 -13.44 3.45 -6.00
CA VAL A 208 -13.34 4.88 -6.29
C VAL A 208 -11.87 5.34 -6.39
N ASP A 209 -10.93 4.62 -5.78
CA ASP A 209 -9.54 5.07 -5.65
C ASP A 209 -8.61 4.26 -6.58
N THR A 210 -7.89 4.99 -7.43
CA THR A 210 -6.81 4.48 -8.30
C THR A 210 -5.89 3.50 -7.57
N ALA A 211 -5.60 3.75 -6.29
CA ALA A 211 -4.79 2.95 -5.37
C ALA A 211 -5.13 1.45 -5.30
N GLY A 212 -6.37 1.06 -5.59
CA GLY A 212 -6.81 -0.34 -5.56
C GLY A 212 -6.43 -1.15 -6.81
N ARG A 213 -6.16 -0.49 -7.95
CA ARG A 213 -6.09 -1.15 -9.28
C ARG A 213 -4.98 -2.20 -9.40
N ARG A 214 -3.81 -1.92 -8.83
CA ARG A 214 -2.72 -2.91 -8.79
C ARG A 214 -3.12 -4.16 -8.00
N HIS A 215 -3.81 -3.96 -6.89
CA HIS A 215 -4.22 -5.05 -6.03
C HIS A 215 -5.30 -5.90 -6.70
N THR A 216 -6.33 -5.27 -7.27
CA THR A 216 -7.43 -5.98 -7.93
C THR A 216 -6.96 -6.74 -9.16
N SER A 217 -6.09 -6.15 -10.00
CA SER A 217 -5.52 -6.84 -11.17
C SER A 217 -4.64 -8.05 -10.81
N PHE A 218 -4.00 -8.04 -9.63
CA PHE A 218 -3.24 -9.18 -9.13
C PHE A 218 -4.15 -10.28 -8.54
N LEU A 219 -5.11 -9.89 -7.69
CA LEU A 219 -5.97 -10.79 -6.91
C LEU A 219 -7.12 -11.40 -7.72
N ASP A 220 -7.58 -10.71 -8.76
CA ASP A 220 -8.67 -11.16 -9.62
C ASP A 220 -8.49 -10.61 -11.06
N PRO A 221 -7.52 -11.13 -11.83
CA PRO A 221 -7.19 -10.62 -13.17
C PRO A 221 -8.34 -10.78 -14.18
N ASN A 222 -9.34 -11.61 -13.88
CA ASN A 222 -10.42 -11.94 -14.81
C ASN A 222 -11.68 -11.10 -14.57
N LYS A 223 -11.79 -10.38 -13.44
CA LYS A 223 -12.95 -9.53 -13.17
C LYS A 223 -12.68 -8.07 -13.52
N GLY A 224 -13.54 -7.52 -14.37
CA GLY A 224 -13.63 -6.08 -14.57
C GLY A 224 -14.17 -5.36 -13.32
N PRO A 225 -14.04 -4.03 -13.22
CA PRO A 225 -14.31 -3.26 -12.00
C PRO A 225 -15.73 -3.37 -11.41
N ARG A 226 -16.72 -3.96 -12.10
CA ARG A 226 -18.14 -3.83 -11.74
C ARG A 226 -18.90 -5.11 -11.38
N GLN A 227 -18.25 -6.26 -11.17
CA GLN A 227 -18.97 -7.56 -11.13
C GLN A 227 -18.91 -8.37 -9.84
N SER A 228 -18.37 -7.87 -8.72
CA SER A 228 -18.29 -8.70 -7.51
C SER A 228 -19.57 -8.64 -6.66
N ARG A 229 -20.19 -9.82 -6.43
CA ARG A 229 -20.90 -10.06 -5.17
C ARG A 229 -19.83 -10.07 -4.08
N TYR A 230 -19.97 -9.21 -3.08
CA TYR A 230 -19.04 -8.97 -1.97
C TYR A 230 -18.52 -10.21 -1.20
N ASP A 231 -19.02 -11.40 -1.49
CA ASP A 231 -18.75 -12.63 -0.73
C ASP A 231 -18.17 -13.80 -1.54
N ASP A 232 -17.96 -13.67 -2.86
CA ASP A 232 -17.40 -14.76 -3.68
C ASP A 232 -15.86 -14.74 -3.67
N PHE A 233 -15.29 -15.15 -2.54
CA PHE A 233 -13.84 -15.28 -2.33
C PHE A 233 -13.26 -16.59 -2.91
N ASP A 234 -14.11 -17.59 -3.16
CA ASP A 234 -13.66 -18.90 -3.66
C ASP A 234 -13.21 -18.80 -5.13
N GLY A 235 -13.75 -17.86 -5.89
CA GLY A 235 -13.33 -17.55 -7.27
C GLY A 235 -12.02 -16.77 -7.42
N LEU A 236 -11.37 -16.34 -6.33
CA LEU A 236 -10.08 -15.65 -6.40
C LEU A 236 -8.99 -16.57 -6.96
N VAL A 237 -7.98 -16.00 -7.63
CA VAL A 237 -6.83 -16.79 -8.11
C VAL A 237 -6.02 -17.31 -6.93
N ASP A 238 -5.34 -18.44 -7.13
CA ASP A 238 -4.31 -18.86 -6.18
C ASP A 238 -3.04 -18.01 -6.38
N ILE A 239 -2.87 -17.00 -5.52
CA ILE A 239 -1.73 -16.09 -5.58
C ILE A 239 -0.38 -16.75 -5.29
N PHE A 240 -0.36 -18.00 -4.81
CA PHE A 240 0.86 -18.75 -4.53
C PHE A 240 1.24 -19.73 -5.63
N GLU A 241 0.37 -19.95 -6.63
CA GLU A 241 0.64 -20.82 -7.78
C GLU A 241 1.78 -20.26 -8.66
N ASP A 242 1.72 -18.96 -8.96
CA ASP A 242 2.77 -18.25 -9.71
C ASP A 242 3.67 -17.45 -8.76
N ARG A 243 4.81 -18.05 -8.39
CA ARG A 243 5.77 -17.46 -7.44
C ARG A 243 6.48 -16.23 -8.00
N ASP A 244 6.68 -16.15 -9.31
CA ASP A 244 7.33 -15.00 -9.94
C ASP A 244 6.36 -13.80 -9.96
N LYS A 245 5.11 -14.00 -10.38
CA LYS A 245 4.08 -12.96 -10.32
C LYS A 245 3.83 -12.47 -8.90
N LEU A 246 3.84 -13.39 -7.91
CA LEU A 246 3.75 -13.02 -6.50
C LEU A 246 4.93 -12.16 -6.04
N ARG A 247 6.16 -12.54 -6.40
CA ARG A 247 7.36 -11.76 -6.05
C ARG A 247 7.30 -10.36 -6.66
N ASP A 248 6.89 -10.25 -7.91
CA ASP A 248 6.77 -8.96 -8.60
C ASP A 248 5.71 -8.08 -7.96
N TYR A 249 4.56 -8.66 -7.59
CA TYR A 249 3.52 -7.96 -6.85
C TYR A 249 4.00 -7.46 -5.49
N LEU A 250 4.64 -8.31 -4.68
CA LEU A 250 5.18 -7.92 -3.37
C LEU A 250 6.26 -6.85 -3.49
N SER A 251 7.09 -6.92 -4.53
CA SER A 251 8.07 -5.88 -4.86
C SER A 251 7.39 -4.55 -5.17
N GLY A 252 6.29 -4.60 -5.93
CA GLY A 252 5.44 -3.44 -6.22
C GLY A 252 4.84 -2.83 -4.94
N CYS A 253 4.26 -3.64 -4.04
CA CYS A 253 3.76 -3.15 -2.76
C CYS A 253 4.86 -2.49 -1.94
N PHE A 254 6.04 -3.12 -1.83
CA PHE A 254 7.17 -2.57 -1.11
C PHE A 254 7.65 -1.23 -1.71
N LYS A 255 7.64 -1.11 -3.05
CA LYS A 255 7.91 0.13 -3.77
C LYS A 255 6.97 1.26 -3.39
N VAL A 256 5.69 0.97 -3.20
CA VAL A 256 4.73 1.97 -2.70
C VAL A 256 5.12 2.44 -1.31
N LEU A 257 5.52 1.54 -0.41
CA LEU A 257 5.86 1.90 0.97
C LEU A 257 7.00 2.91 1.04
N TYR A 258 8.13 2.63 0.37
CA TYR A 258 9.28 3.53 0.44
C TYR A 258 9.09 4.82 -0.37
N LYS A 259 8.36 4.79 -1.49
CA LYS A 259 8.04 6.03 -2.24
C LYS A 259 7.05 6.92 -1.50
N TYR A 260 6.09 6.33 -0.79
CA TYR A 260 5.20 7.06 0.09
C TYR A 260 5.99 7.68 1.25
N TYR A 261 6.89 6.92 1.89
CA TYR A 261 7.73 7.44 2.97
C TYR A 261 8.52 8.66 2.50
N MET A 262 9.14 8.54 1.31
CA MET A 262 9.89 9.61 0.67
C MET A 262 9.04 10.86 0.45
N LEU A 263 7.88 10.73 -0.21
CA LEU A 263 6.99 11.86 -0.50
C LEU A 263 6.44 12.50 0.79
N ALA A 264 5.99 11.68 1.74
CA ALA A 264 5.51 12.17 3.04
C ALA A 264 6.57 12.99 3.78
N THR A 265 7.82 12.53 3.77
CA THR A 265 8.94 13.25 4.36
C THR A 265 9.19 14.58 3.64
N GLU A 266 9.16 14.58 2.31
CA GLU A 266 9.34 15.81 1.50
C GLU A 266 8.25 16.85 1.81
N CYS A 267 7.02 16.41 2.07
CA CYS A 267 5.90 17.28 2.44
C CYS A 267 5.86 17.67 3.93
N GLY A 268 6.85 17.27 4.74
CA GLY A 268 6.85 17.51 6.19
C GLY A 268 5.80 16.70 6.97
N VAL A 269 5.21 15.67 6.37
CA VAL A 269 4.28 14.76 7.04
C VAL A 269 5.08 13.84 7.95
N VAL A 270 4.90 14.01 9.27
CA VAL A 270 5.48 13.11 10.27
C VAL A 270 4.71 11.80 10.26
N ALA A 271 5.16 10.87 9.43
CA ALA A 271 4.58 9.54 9.36
C ALA A 271 5.02 8.73 10.59
N GLN A 272 4.08 8.44 11.48
CA GLN A 272 4.26 7.55 12.64
C GLN A 272 4.33 6.09 12.16
N TRP A 273 5.35 5.76 11.37
CA TRP A 273 5.48 4.48 10.66
C TRP A 273 5.47 3.28 11.59
N ASP A 274 6.14 3.38 12.74
CA ASP A 274 6.10 2.31 13.75
C ASP A 274 4.67 2.03 14.24
N SER A 275 3.84 3.07 14.39
CA SER A 275 2.42 2.90 14.72
C SER A 275 1.68 2.26 13.56
N ILE A 276 1.83 2.76 12.34
CA ILE A 276 1.12 2.25 11.16
C ILE A 276 1.45 0.76 10.92
N VAL A 277 2.72 0.38 11.05
CA VAL A 277 3.16 -1.02 10.94
C VAL A 277 2.60 -1.86 12.07
N ARG A 278 2.69 -1.39 13.32
CA ARG A 278 2.12 -2.10 14.47
C ARG A 278 0.62 -2.30 14.32
N ASP A 279 -0.12 -1.25 13.99
CA ASP A 279 -1.58 -1.28 13.82
C ASP A 279 -1.95 -2.25 12.69
N THR A 280 -1.16 -2.28 11.63
CA THR A 280 -1.32 -3.26 10.55
C THR A 280 -1.05 -4.69 11.03
N VAL A 281 -0.01 -4.89 11.84
CA VAL A 281 0.29 -6.21 12.43
C VAL A 281 -0.84 -6.69 13.33
N VAL A 282 -1.34 -5.81 14.21
CA VAL A 282 -2.47 -6.10 15.11
C VAL A 282 -3.75 -6.35 14.33
N TYR A 283 -4.02 -5.58 13.26
CA TYR A 283 -5.20 -5.76 12.42
C TYR A 283 -5.28 -7.15 11.77
N MET A 284 -4.12 -7.78 11.50
CA MET A 284 -4.09 -9.16 10.97
C MET A 284 -4.39 -10.23 12.03
N PHE A 285 -4.41 -9.88 13.31
CA PHE A 285 -4.69 -10.83 14.39
C PHE A 285 -6.17 -10.78 14.72
N ILE A 286 -6.83 -11.94 14.66
CA ILE A 286 -8.15 -12.06 15.28
C ILE A 286 -7.93 -12.31 16.76
N GLY A 287 -8.06 -11.25 17.58
CA GLY A 287 -7.94 -11.41 19.03
C GLY A 287 -7.75 -10.16 19.88
N ASN A 288 -7.46 -8.98 19.33
CA ASN A 288 -7.30 -7.77 20.14
C ASN A 288 -8.42 -6.77 19.86
N LEU A 289 -9.52 -6.91 20.62
CA LEU A 289 -10.33 -5.86 21.27
C LEU A 289 -11.60 -6.50 21.87
N GLN A 290 -11.41 -7.29 22.94
CA GLN A 290 -12.33 -7.33 24.09
C GLN A 290 -11.50 -7.20 25.36
#